data_AF-A0A966GIG5-F1
#
_entry.id   AF-A0A966GIG5-F1
#
_cell.length_a   1.000
_cell.length_b   1.000
_cell.length_c   1.000
_cell.angle_alpha   90.00
_cell.angle_beta   90.00
_cell.angle_gamma   90.00
#
_symmetry.space_group_name_H-M   'P 1'
#
loop_
_entity.id
_entity.type
_entity.pdbx_description
1 polymer ?
#
loop_
_entity_poly.entity_id
_entity_poly.type
_entity_poly.pdbx_seq_one_letter_code
_entity_poly.pdbx_strand_id
1 'polypeptide(L)'
;MLSCKDVADRASALIDGELSTWDALQIRLHLAMCKGCGRFIEQMRLTDQLTARVADTGEQQQHEAEDGRFAEILSTLGKEQQRR
;
A
#
# COMPACT_ATOMS: atom_id res chain seq x y z
N MET A 1 30.65 4.55 1.81
CA MET A 1 29.88 3.61 2.65
C MET A 1 28.58 4.30 3.01
N LEU A 2 27.43 3.73 2.70
CA LEU A 2 26.15 4.26 3.21
C LEU A 2 26.13 4.14 4.73
N SER A 3 25.68 5.17 5.42
CA SER A 3 25.32 5.08 6.84
C SER A 3 23.95 4.43 7.02
N CYS A 4 23.66 3.95 8.22
CA CYS A 4 22.31 3.44 8.54
C CYS A 4 21.24 4.52 8.34
N LYS A 5 21.58 5.80 8.57
CA LYS A 5 20.69 6.93 8.32
C LYS A 5 20.38 7.08 6.83
N ASP A 6 21.39 6.97 5.97
CA ASP A 6 21.18 7.03 4.51
C ASP A 6 20.27 5.89 4.01
N VAL A 7 20.37 4.70 4.62
CA VAL A 7 19.48 3.57 4.31
C VAL A 7 18.06 3.88 4.75
N ALA A 8 17.88 4.43 5.95
CA ALA A 8 16.56 4.81 6.47
C ALA A 8 15.90 5.90 5.59
N ASP A 9 16.66 6.93 5.21
CA ASP A 9 16.16 8.04 4.39
C ASP A 9 15.78 7.56 2.96
N ARG A 10 16.36 6.46 2.47
CA ARG A 10 16.08 5.88 1.14
C ARG A 10 15.17 4.63 1.17
N ALA A 11 14.66 4.25 2.34
CA ALA A 11 13.96 2.98 2.52
C ALA A 11 12.62 2.91 1.78
N SER A 12 11.86 4.02 1.74
CA SER A 12 10.60 4.08 0.98
C SER A 12 10.87 3.86 -0.51
N ALA A 13 11.73 4.69 -1.12
CA ALA A 13 12.10 4.56 -2.53
C ALA A 13 12.66 3.16 -2.89
N LEU A 14 13.31 2.47 -1.95
CA LEU A 14 13.74 1.08 -2.15
C LEU A 14 12.55 0.11 -2.23
N ILE A 15 11.54 0.28 -1.37
CA ILE A 15 10.33 -0.55 -1.32
C ILE A 15 9.45 -0.27 -2.54
N ASP A 16 9.31 1.01 -2.89
CA ASP A 16 8.52 1.50 -4.02
C ASP A 16 9.19 1.24 -5.38
N GLY A 17 10.47 0.84 -5.38
CA GLY A 17 11.24 0.54 -6.60
C GLY A 17 11.71 1.76 -7.40
N GLU A 18 11.72 2.94 -6.76
CA GLU A 18 12.08 4.22 -7.36
C GLU A 18 13.59 4.52 -7.36
N LEU A 19 14.40 3.64 -6.77
CA LEU A 19 15.86 3.80 -6.73
C LEU A 19 16.53 3.43 -8.06
N SER A 20 17.62 4.15 -8.38
CA SER A 20 18.52 3.73 -9.45
C SER A 20 19.13 2.35 -9.17
N THR A 21 19.50 1.63 -10.22
CA THR A 21 20.13 0.30 -10.09
C THR A 21 21.40 0.32 -9.25
N TRP A 22 22.14 1.42 -9.29
CA TRP A 22 23.34 1.63 -8.49
C TRP A 22 23.03 1.88 -7.02
N ASP A 23 22.05 2.74 -6.71
CA ASP A 23 21.64 3.02 -5.33
C ASP A 23 21.08 1.76 -4.65
N ALA A 24 20.29 0.97 -5.38
CA ALA A 24 19.78 -0.31 -4.91
C ALA A 24 20.92 -1.29 -4.58
N LEU A 25 21.99 -1.33 -5.39
CA LEU A 25 23.15 -2.17 -5.12
C LEU A 25 23.91 -1.73 -3.87
N GLN A 26 24.11 -0.43 -3.67
CA GLN A 26 24.79 0.10 -2.48
C GLN A 26 24.03 -0.23 -1.20
N ILE A 27 22.70 -0.12 -1.21
CA ILE A 27 21.86 -0.50 -0.07
C ILE A 27 21.94 -2.01 0.18
N ARG A 28 21.88 -2.85 -0.86
CA ARG A 28 22.03 -4.31 -0.72
C ARG A 28 23.35 -4.70 -0.07
N LEU A 29 24.45 -4.04 -0.46
CA LEU A 29 25.76 -4.25 0.17
C LEU A 29 25.75 -3.86 1.66
N HIS A 30 25.11 -2.73 2.00
CA HIS A 30 24.95 -2.33 3.40
C HIS A 30 24.14 -3.34 4.21
N LEU A 31 23.01 -3.83 3.68
CA LEU A 31 22.16 -4.83 4.33
C LEU A 31 22.90 -6.16 4.59
N ALA A 32 23.83 -6.54 3.71
CA ALA A 32 24.66 -7.73 3.91
C ALA A 32 25.60 -7.61 5.13
N MET A 33 26.01 -6.39 5.49
CA MET A 33 26.92 -6.13 6.61
C MET A 33 26.20 -5.66 7.88
N CYS A 34 25.01 -5.05 7.76
CA CYS A 34 24.26 -4.49 8.88
C CYS A 34 22.91 -5.21 9.05
N LYS A 35 22.88 -6.15 10.00
CA LYS A 35 21.65 -6.87 10.37
C LYS A 35 20.52 -5.95 10.85
N GLY A 36 20.85 -4.82 11.49
CA GLY A 36 19.87 -3.85 11.96
C GLY A 36 19.08 -3.23 10.80
N CYS A 37 19.77 -2.78 9.76
CA CYS A 37 19.15 -2.27 8.54
C CYS A 37 18.36 -3.35 7.81
N GLY A 38 18.82 -4.61 7.80
CA GLY A 38 18.06 -5.74 7.27
C GLY A 38 16.69 -5.90 7.96
N ARG A 39 16.66 -5.94 9.30
CA ARG A 39 15.42 -6.03 10.08
C ARG A 39 14.52 -4.81 9.87
N PHE A 40 15.10 -3.61 9.83
CA PHE A 40 14.35 -2.39 9.60
C PHE A 40 13.61 -2.40 8.24
N ILE A 41 14.29 -2.81 7.16
CA ILE A 41 13.67 -2.91 5.84
C ILE A 41 12.58 -4.00 5.82
N GLU A 42 12.81 -5.13 6.49
CA GLU A 42 11.80 -6.18 6.64
C GLU A 42 10.53 -5.66 7.35
N GLN A 43 10.70 -4.92 8.44
CA GLN A 43 9.59 -4.29 9.17
C GLN A 43 8.82 -3.30 8.29
N MET A 44 9.54 -2.43 7.56
CA MET A 44 8.91 -1.48 6.64
C MET A 44 8.10 -2.17 5.54
N ARG A 45 8.62 -3.26 4.96
CA ARG A 45 7.89 -4.06 3.96
C ARG A 45 6.64 -4.74 4.53
N LEU A 46 6.68 -5.18 5.79
CA LEU A 46 5.51 -5.73 6.46
C LEU A 46 4.45 -4.65 6.67
N THR A 47 4.86 -3.44 7.09
CA THR A 47 3.95 -2.30 7.22
C THR A 47 3.30 -1.91 5.89
N ASP A 48 4.09 -1.87 4.82
CA ASP A 48 3.58 -1.61 3.46
C ASP A 48 2.52 -2.64 3.03
N GLN A 49 2.85 -3.93 3.14
CA GLN A 49 1.92 -5.02 2.81
C GLN A 49 0.63 -5.00 3.65
N LEU A 50 0.73 -4.70 4.95
CA LEU A 50 -0.44 -4.60 5.82
C LEU A 50 -1.32 -3.41 5.41
N THR A 51 -0.71 -2.28 5.11
CA THR A 51 -1.43 -1.08 4.64
C THR A 51 -2.12 -1.35 3.31
N ALA A 52 -1.44 -2.00 2.36
CA ALA A 52 -2.01 -2.36 1.07
C ALA A 52 -3.22 -3.30 1.22
N ARG A 53 -3.17 -4.28 2.13
CA ARG A 53 -4.30 -5.19 2.39
C ARG A 53 -5.49 -4.48 3.03
N VAL A 54 -5.23 -3.56 3.95
CA VAL A 54 -6.30 -2.77 4.59
C VAL A 54 -6.95 -1.84 3.57
N ALA A 55 -6.16 -1.24 2.67
CA ALA A 55 -6.69 -0.43 1.57
C ALA A 55 -7.61 -1.26 0.65
N ASP A 56 -7.14 -2.42 0.16
CA ASP A 56 -7.91 -3.29 -0.73
C ASP A 56 -9.20 -3.81 -0.06
N THR A 57 -9.13 -4.18 1.22
CA THR A 57 -10.32 -4.60 1.99
C THR A 57 -11.32 -3.44 2.15
N GLY A 58 -10.82 -2.23 2.39
CA GLY A 58 -11.65 -1.03 2.50
C GLY A 58 -12.32 -0.69 1.18
N GLU A 59 -11.61 -0.79 0.05
CA GLU A 59 -12.15 -0.56 -1.28
C GLU A 59 -13.23 -1.57 -1.66
N GLN A 60 -13.04 -2.85 -1.32
CA GLN A 60 -14.06 -3.90 -1.55
C GLN A 60 -15.33 -3.66 -0.73
N GLN A 61 -15.18 -3.32 0.56
CA GLN A 61 -16.31 -3.02 1.45
C GLN A 61 -17.05 -1.74 1.03
N GLN A 62 -16.33 -0.75 0.53
CA GLN A 62 -16.90 0.50 0.04
C GLN A 62 -17.71 0.27 -1.24
N HIS A 63 -17.15 -0.44 -2.23
CA HIS A 63 -17.88 -0.76 -3.47
C HIS A 63 -19.16 -1.56 -3.21
N GLU A 64 -19.11 -2.59 -2.35
CA GLU A 64 -20.29 -3.39 -2.02
C GLU A 64 -21.38 -2.57 -1.30
N ALA A 65 -20.98 -1.69 -0.38
CA ALA A 65 -21.90 -0.79 0.31
C ALA A 65 -22.48 0.30 -0.63
N GLU A 66 -21.69 0.77 -1.59
CA GLU A 66 -22.14 1.74 -2.59
C GLU A 66 -23.11 1.11 -3.60
N ASP A 67 -22.78 -0.05 -4.16
CA ASP A 67 -23.64 -0.78 -5.09
C ASP A 67 -25.01 -1.10 -4.47
N GLY A 68 -25.02 -1.51 -3.19
CA GLY A 68 -26.26 -1.72 -2.44
C GLY A 68 -27.10 -0.44 -2.29
N ARG A 69 -26.47 0.69 -1.96
CA ARG A 69 -27.14 2.00 -1.88
C ARG A 69 -27.69 2.44 -3.23
N PHE A 70 -26.93 2.27 -4.31
CA PHE A 70 -27.40 2.61 -5.66
C PHE A 70 -28.59 1.73 -6.07
N ALA A 71 -28.56 0.43 -5.81
CA ALA A 71 -29.65 -0.49 -6.10
C ALA A 71 -30.95 -0.12 -5.35
N GLU A 72 -30.83 0.30 -4.08
CA GLU A 72 -31.96 0.75 -3.26
C GLU A 72 -32.60 2.04 -3.81
N ILE A 73 -31.78 3.02 -4.22
CA ILE A 73 -32.25 4.26 -4.84
C ILE A 73 -32.99 3.96 -6.14
N LEU A 74 -32.41 3.14 -7.03
CA LEU A 74 -33.03 2.75 -8.31
C LEU A 74 -34.36 2.03 -8.10
N SER A 75 -34.44 1.15 -7.11
CA SER A 75 -35.67 0.43 -6.75
C SER A 75 -36.78 1.37 -6.27
N THR A 76 -36.40 2.44 -5.56
CA THR A 76 -37.35 3.45 -5.06
C THR A 76 -37.93 4.29 -6.20
N LEU A 77 -37.08 4.75 -7.13
CA LEU A 77 -37.50 5.51 -8.30
C LEU A 77 -38.39 4.68 -9.25
N GLY A 78 -38.09 3.38 -9.41
CA GLY A 78 -38.92 2.47 -10.20
C GLY A 78 -40.34 2.29 -9.62
N LYS A 79 -40.47 2.23 -8.29
CA LYS A 79 -41.78 2.16 -7.61
C LYS A 79 -42.58 3.44 -7.76
N GLU A 80 -41.94 4.60 -7.77
CA GLU A 80 -42.60 5.90 -7.97
C GLU A 80 -43.10 6.10 -9.40
N GLN A 81 -42.34 5.64 -10.40
CA GLN A 81 -42.74 5.67 -11.82
C GLN A 81 -43.93 4.76 -12.12
N GLN A 82 -44.02 3.59 -11.48
CA GLN A 82 -45.13 2.63 -11.65
C GLN A 82 -46.47 3.11 -11.05
N ARG A 83 -46.44 4.13 -10.17
CA ARG A 83 -47.61 4.67 -9.45
C ARG A 83 -48.27 5.85 -10.16
N ARG A 84 -47.69 6.34 -11.25
CA ARG A 84 -48.22 7.39 -12.15
C ARG A 84 -48.75 6.78 -13.43
#